data_AF-A0A2V3DM91-F1
#
_entry.id   AF-A0A2V3DM91-F1
#
_cell.length_a   1.000
_cell.length_b   1.000
_cell.length_c   1.000
_cell.angle_alpha   90.00
_cell.angle_beta   90.00
_cell.angle_gamma   90.00
#
_symmetry.space_group_name_H-M   'P 1'
#
loop_
_entity.id
_entity.type
_entity.pdbx_description
1 polymer ?
#
loop_
_entity_poly.entity_id
_entity_poly.type
_entity_poly.pdbx_seq_one_letter_code
_entity_poly.pdbx_strand_id
1 'polypeptide(L)'
;MELDWVDKSQKSGRQAIPVALAVLVGFCGIGLPLTDAMYVPAFIAAIVFAVATPLTLLVAAPRGLFKKNRAFRWLSILCAFFAACVVVTSGFLMSYGSPAGATADIGGFGMWLLSTIALVTITSCAVRVWRVEYAQVPTTLRGIQRQERRERRAKHS
;
A
#
# COMPACT_ATOMS: atom_id res chain seq x y z
N MET A 1 -21.93 -9.50 23.69
CA MET A 1 -21.00 -8.35 23.63
C MET A 1 -19.69 -8.72 22.91
N GLU A 2 -19.72 -9.59 21.88
CA GLU A 2 -18.50 -10.19 21.27
C GLU A 2 -18.19 -9.72 19.84
N LEU A 3 -19.07 -8.95 19.19
CA LEU A 3 -18.92 -8.56 17.79
C LEU A 3 -17.87 -7.46 17.54
N ASP A 4 -17.50 -6.69 18.57
CA ASP A 4 -16.67 -5.49 18.42
C ASP A 4 -15.17 -5.80 18.22
N TRP A 5 -14.71 -6.96 18.70
CA TRP A 5 -13.31 -7.39 18.60
C TRP A 5 -12.98 -7.98 17.22
N VAL A 6 -13.90 -8.76 16.64
CA VAL A 6 -13.74 -9.34 15.30
C VAL A 6 -13.68 -8.23 14.24
N ASP A 7 -14.49 -7.18 14.40
CA ASP A 7 -14.57 -6.09 13.43
C ASP A 7 -13.36 -5.14 13.50
N LYS A 8 -12.77 -4.93 14.69
CA LYS A 8 -11.47 -4.21 14.86
C LYS A 8 -10.28 -5.01 14.32
N SER A 9 -10.26 -6.33 14.53
CA SER A 9 -9.23 -7.25 14.01
C SER A 9 -9.24 -7.30 12.47
N GLN A 10 -10.41 -7.49 11.86
CA GLN A 10 -10.60 -7.49 10.40
C GLN A 10 -10.23 -6.15 9.75
N LYS A 11 -10.54 -5.02 10.39
CA LYS A 11 -10.18 -3.68 9.90
C LYS A 11 -8.68 -3.40 10.00
N SER A 12 -7.99 -3.91 11.02
CA SER A 12 -6.53 -3.79 11.17
C SER A 12 -5.77 -4.58 10.09
N GLY A 13 -6.22 -5.81 9.79
CA GLY A 13 -5.62 -6.66 8.76
C GLY A 13 -5.72 -6.08 7.35
N ARG A 14 -6.90 -5.56 6.97
CA ARG A 14 -7.11 -4.94 5.64
C ARG A 14 -6.23 -3.72 5.38
N GLN A 15 -5.89 -2.98 6.44
CA GLN A 15 -5.00 -1.82 6.34
C GLN A 15 -3.53 -2.19 6.16
N ALA A 16 -3.12 -3.42 6.53
CA ALA A 16 -1.75 -3.89 6.36
C ALA A 16 -1.47 -4.39 4.94
N ILE A 17 -2.51 -4.77 4.18
CA ILE A 17 -2.37 -5.34 2.83
C ILE A 17 -1.54 -4.46 1.89
N PRO A 18 -1.76 -3.13 1.78
CA PRO A 18 -0.99 -2.30 0.86
C PRO A 18 0.50 -2.26 1.24
N VAL A 19 0.82 -2.24 2.54
CA VAL A 19 2.22 -2.26 3.01
C VAL A 19 2.86 -3.60 2.69
N ALA A 20 2.16 -4.72 2.90
CA ALA A 20 2.66 -6.04 2.56
C ALA A 20 2.97 -6.16 1.07
N LEU A 21 2.09 -5.66 0.19
CA LEU A 21 2.33 -5.63 -1.26
C LEU A 21 3.55 -4.78 -1.61
N ALA A 22 3.70 -3.60 -1.00
CA ALA A 22 4.87 -2.74 -1.23
C ALA A 22 6.18 -3.42 -0.79
N VAL A 23 6.16 -4.18 0.31
CA VAL A 23 7.33 -4.94 0.78
C VAL A 23 7.64 -6.11 -0.17
N LEU A 24 6.60 -6.78 -0.69
CA LEU A 24 6.76 -7.85 -1.67
C LEU A 24 7.43 -7.37 -2.96
N VAL A 25 7.25 -6.11 -3.37
CA VAL A 25 8.01 -5.52 -4.50
C VAL A 25 9.51 -5.62 -4.25
N GLY A 26 9.97 -5.18 -3.07
CA GLY A 26 11.39 -5.23 -2.71
C GLY A 26 11.91 -6.65 -2.56
N PHE A 27 11.12 -7.54 -1.94
CA PHE A 27 11.47 -8.95 -1.85
C PHE A 27 11.61 -9.61 -3.22
N CYS A 28 10.70 -9.30 -4.16
CA CYS A 28 10.76 -9.82 -5.50
C CYS A 28 11.98 -9.28 -6.27
N GLY A 29 12.29 -7.99 -6.21
CA GLY A 29 13.42 -7.46 -6.99
C GLY A 29 14.81 -7.61 -6.37
N ILE A 30 14.93 -8.00 -5.09
CA ILE A 30 16.23 -8.26 -4.43
C ILE A 30 16.42 -9.75 -4.14
N GLY A 31 15.39 -10.42 -3.61
CA GLY A 31 15.51 -11.78 -3.09
C GLY A 31 15.34 -12.88 -4.14
N LEU A 32 14.55 -12.65 -5.20
CA LEU A 32 14.28 -13.66 -6.22
C LEU A 32 15.23 -13.68 -7.43
N PRO A 33 15.82 -12.57 -7.93
CA PRO A 33 16.67 -12.58 -9.13
C PRO A 33 18.09 -13.10 -8.86
N LEU A 34 18.24 -14.08 -7.96
CA LEU A 34 19.52 -14.71 -7.61
C LEU A 34 19.99 -15.72 -8.67
N THR A 35 19.12 -16.10 -9.60
CA THR A 35 19.43 -17.02 -10.71
C THR A 35 18.86 -16.46 -12.01
N ASP A 36 19.51 -16.73 -13.14
CA ASP A 36 19.06 -16.26 -14.46
C ASP A 36 17.62 -16.73 -14.78
N ALA A 37 17.26 -17.93 -14.32
CA ALA A 37 15.91 -18.49 -14.50
C ALA A 37 14.82 -17.71 -13.73
N MET A 38 15.17 -17.10 -12.60
CA MET A 38 14.24 -16.34 -11.77
C MET A 38 14.29 -14.83 -12.01
N TYR A 39 15.28 -14.35 -12.77
CA TYR A 39 15.49 -12.94 -13.05
C TYR A 39 14.26 -12.25 -13.65
N VAL A 40 13.82 -12.71 -14.83
CA VAL A 40 12.68 -12.11 -15.54
C VAL A 40 11.37 -12.27 -14.75
N PRO A 41 11.01 -13.47 -14.22
CA PRO A 41 9.81 -13.63 -13.40
C PRO A 41 9.79 -12.76 -12.13
N ALA A 42 10.95 -12.55 -11.50
CA ALA A 42 11.07 -11.71 -10.30
C ALA A 42 10.64 -10.26 -10.54
N PHE A 43 11.10 -9.65 -11.64
CA PHE A 43 10.71 -8.29 -11.99
C PHE A 43 9.27 -8.18 -12.49
N ILE A 44 8.73 -9.22 -13.15
CA ILE A 44 7.29 -9.27 -13.46
C ILE A 44 6.47 -9.28 -12.17
N ALA A 45 6.83 -10.11 -11.20
CA ALA A 45 6.15 -10.15 -9.91
C ALA A 45 6.25 -8.80 -9.18
N ALA A 46 7.43 -8.16 -9.21
CA ALA A 46 7.63 -6.83 -8.63
C ALA A 46 6.71 -5.77 -9.29
N ILE A 47 6.55 -5.79 -10.61
CA ILE A 47 5.62 -4.93 -11.35
C ILE A 47 4.17 -5.16 -10.89
N VAL A 48 3.74 -6.42 -10.80
CA VAL A 48 2.39 -6.77 -10.36
C VAL A 48 2.11 -6.25 -8.96
N PHE A 49 3.04 -6.46 -8.02
CA PHE A 49 2.89 -5.97 -6.64
C PHE A 49 2.95 -4.43 -6.56
N ALA A 50 3.77 -3.79 -7.38
CA ALA A 50 3.88 -2.33 -7.42
C ALA A 50 2.56 -1.71 -7.88
N VAL A 51 1.88 -2.28 -8.88
CA VAL A 51 0.56 -1.83 -9.35
C VAL A 51 -0.55 -2.17 -8.36
N ALA A 52 -0.49 -3.35 -7.72
CA ALA A 52 -1.48 -3.75 -6.73
C ALA A 52 -1.48 -2.86 -5.47
N THR A 53 -0.32 -2.28 -5.11
CA THR A 53 -0.16 -1.41 -3.92
C THR A 53 -1.10 -0.18 -3.94
N PRO A 54 -1.06 0.72 -4.93
CA PRO A 54 -1.98 1.86 -4.99
C PRO A 54 -3.43 1.43 -5.24
N LEU A 55 -3.68 0.33 -5.96
CA LEU A 55 -5.04 -0.21 -6.16
C LEU A 55 -5.69 -0.65 -4.85
N THR A 56 -4.94 -1.36 -4.00
CA THR A 56 -5.45 -1.77 -2.69
C THR A 56 -5.71 -0.58 -1.77
N LEU A 57 -4.88 0.48 -1.82
CA LEU A 57 -5.20 1.74 -1.12
C LEU A 57 -6.50 2.36 -1.61
N LEU A 58 -6.74 2.39 -2.93
CA LEU A 58 -7.95 2.97 -3.52
C LEU A 58 -9.22 2.18 -3.19
N VAL A 59 -9.13 0.84 -3.18
CA VAL A 59 -10.29 -0.05 -2.94
C VAL A 59 -10.58 -0.20 -1.45
N ALA A 60 -9.53 -0.34 -0.62
CA ALA A 60 -9.70 -0.65 0.79
C ALA A 60 -9.93 0.60 1.65
N ALA A 61 -9.35 1.76 1.29
CA ALA A 61 -9.56 2.99 2.05
C ALA A 61 -10.98 3.55 1.81
N PRO A 62 -11.64 4.13 2.83
CA PRO A 62 -12.97 4.68 2.63
C PRO A 62 -12.91 5.91 1.72
N ARG A 63 -13.93 6.06 0.89
CA ARG A 63 -14.11 7.26 0.05
C ARG A 63 -14.15 8.57 0.84
N GLY A 64 -14.56 8.51 2.11
CA GLY A 64 -14.57 9.67 3.02
C GLY A 64 -13.18 10.21 3.36
N LEU A 65 -12.16 9.35 3.41
CA LEU A 65 -10.79 9.73 3.77
C LEU A 65 -10.14 10.56 2.65
N PHE A 66 -10.38 10.17 1.39
CA PHE A 66 -9.92 10.92 0.21
C PHE A 66 -10.52 12.33 0.09
N LYS A 67 -11.74 12.54 0.63
CA LYS A 67 -12.43 13.84 0.59
C LYS A 67 -12.06 14.73 1.77
N LYS A 68 -11.92 14.14 2.97
CA LYS A 68 -11.68 14.90 4.21
C LYS A 68 -10.21 15.19 4.48
N ASN A 69 -9.31 14.29 4.13
CA ASN A 69 -7.91 14.39 4.49
C ASN A 69 -7.03 14.65 3.24
N ARG A 70 -6.56 15.90 3.10
CA ARG A 70 -5.71 16.32 1.98
C ARG A 70 -4.35 15.59 1.99
N ALA A 71 -3.80 15.27 3.16
CA ALA A 71 -2.54 14.55 3.28
C ALA A 71 -2.67 13.13 2.77
N PHE A 72 -3.74 12.40 3.15
CA PHE A 72 -4.00 11.06 2.62
C PHE A 72 -4.13 11.07 1.10
N ARG A 73 -4.85 12.04 0.53
CA ARG A 73 -4.98 12.19 -0.93
C ARG A 73 -3.63 12.39 -1.62
N TRP A 74 -2.77 13.27 -1.10
CA TRP A 74 -1.43 13.46 -1.65
C TRP A 74 -0.57 12.21 -1.53
N LEU A 75 -0.62 11.51 -0.39
CA LEU A 75 0.10 10.25 -0.20
C LEU A 75 -0.37 9.16 -1.18
N SER A 76 -1.66 9.09 -1.49
CA SER A 76 -2.16 8.16 -2.51
C SER A 76 -1.67 8.51 -3.92
N ILE A 77 -1.59 9.79 -4.27
CA ILE A 77 -1.05 10.25 -5.57
C ILE A 77 0.43 9.93 -5.66
N LEU A 78 1.21 10.25 -4.62
CA LEU A 78 2.63 9.91 -4.54
C LEU A 78 2.86 8.40 -4.62
N CYS A 79 2.03 7.61 -3.94
CA CYS A 79 2.09 6.15 -4.03
C CYS A 79 1.91 5.66 -5.47
N ALA A 80 0.95 6.20 -6.22
CA ALA A 80 0.76 5.84 -7.63
C ALA A 80 1.95 6.28 -8.50
N PHE A 81 2.52 7.46 -8.23
CA PHE A 81 3.69 7.96 -8.93
C PHE A 81 4.91 7.06 -8.72
N PHE A 82 5.24 6.71 -7.48
CA PHE A 82 6.37 5.82 -7.20
C PHE A 82 6.14 4.39 -7.68
N ALA A 83 4.89 3.90 -7.66
CA ALA A 83 4.55 2.63 -8.29
C ALA A 83 4.87 2.66 -9.80
N ALA A 84 4.52 3.74 -10.51
CA ALA A 84 4.88 3.90 -11.93
C ALA A 84 6.40 3.95 -12.13
N CYS A 85 7.15 4.65 -11.26
CA CYS A 85 8.62 4.65 -11.31
C CYS A 85 9.20 3.25 -11.13
N VAL A 86 8.68 2.46 -10.18
CA VAL A 86 9.09 1.06 -9.97
C VAL A 86 8.79 0.22 -11.21
N VAL A 87 7.62 0.39 -11.84
CA VAL A 87 7.27 -0.34 -13.06
C VAL A 87 8.24 -0.04 -14.19
N VAL A 88 8.52 1.24 -14.43
CA VAL A 88 9.45 1.68 -15.48
C VAL A 88 10.86 1.16 -15.22
N THR A 89 11.37 1.33 -14.01
CA THR A 89 12.72 0.87 -13.64
C THR A 89 12.84 -0.65 -13.62
N SER A 90 11.79 -1.38 -13.22
CA SER A 90 11.75 -2.85 -13.33
C SER A 90 11.78 -3.30 -14.79
N GLY A 91 11.08 -2.60 -15.69
CA GLY A 91 11.13 -2.86 -17.13
C GLY A 91 12.51 -2.62 -17.73
N PHE A 92 13.20 -1.55 -17.30
CA PHE A 92 14.60 -1.31 -17.67
C PHE A 92 15.52 -2.39 -17.13
N LEU A 93 15.36 -2.82 -15.89
CA LEU A 93 16.16 -3.92 -15.34
C LEU A 93 15.92 -5.20 -16.15
N MET A 94 14.67 -5.57 -16.44
CA MET A 94 14.35 -6.73 -17.26
C MET A 94 15.05 -6.75 -18.62
N SER A 95 15.25 -5.59 -19.27
CA SER A 95 15.88 -5.55 -20.60
C SER A 95 17.37 -5.94 -20.60
N TYR A 96 18.06 -5.87 -19.46
CA TYR A 96 19.44 -6.37 -19.32
C TYR A 96 19.53 -7.90 -19.39
N GLY A 97 18.42 -8.62 -19.21
CA GLY A 97 18.34 -10.07 -19.39
C GLY A 97 19.15 -10.93 -18.41
N SER A 98 19.94 -10.33 -17.53
CA SER A 98 20.74 -11.03 -16.52
C SER A 98 20.92 -10.18 -15.24
N PRO A 99 21.04 -10.83 -14.07
CA PRO A 99 21.34 -10.15 -12.80
C PRO A 99 22.66 -9.38 -12.87
N ALA A 100 23.70 -9.97 -13.48
CA ALA A 100 25.02 -9.37 -13.58
C ALA A 100 24.99 -8.04 -14.36
N GLY A 101 24.27 -8.00 -15.49
CA GLY A 101 24.09 -6.78 -16.28
C GLY A 101 23.31 -5.69 -15.54
N ALA A 102 22.28 -6.07 -14.78
CA ALA A 102 21.49 -5.14 -13.98
C ALA A 102 22.23 -4.56 -12.77
N THR A 103 23.06 -5.36 -12.09
CA THR A 103 23.85 -4.87 -10.95
C THR A 103 25.02 -3.96 -11.38
N ALA A 104 25.48 -4.09 -12.62
CA ALA A 104 26.51 -3.23 -13.19
C ALA A 104 25.97 -1.83 -13.56
N ASP A 105 24.66 -1.69 -13.74
CA ASP A 105 24.02 -0.39 -13.96
C ASP A 105 23.62 0.28 -12.63
N ILE A 106 24.54 1.11 -12.12
CA ILE A 106 24.34 1.91 -10.91
C ILE A 106 23.12 2.85 -11.07
N GLY A 107 22.81 3.29 -12.29
CA GLY A 107 21.71 4.21 -12.56
C GLY A 107 20.34 3.55 -12.43
N GLY A 108 20.08 2.49 -13.23
CA GLY A 108 18.82 1.79 -13.27
C GLY A 108 18.50 1.06 -11.97
N PHE A 109 19.47 0.32 -11.41
CA PHE A 109 19.27 -0.38 -10.14
C PHE A 109 19.12 0.59 -8.97
N GLY A 110 19.90 1.67 -8.93
CA GLY A 110 19.79 2.71 -7.92
C GLY A 110 18.42 3.41 -7.95
N MET A 111 17.92 3.77 -9.13
CA MET A 111 16.58 4.37 -9.28
C MET A 111 15.46 3.39 -8.91
N TRP A 112 15.60 2.11 -9.26
CA TRP A 112 14.66 1.07 -8.85
C TRP A 112 14.60 0.93 -7.33
N LEU A 113 15.76 0.90 -6.66
CA LEU A 113 15.84 0.77 -5.21
C LEU A 113 15.23 1.99 -4.50
N LEU A 114 15.59 3.20 -4.92
CA LEU A 114 15.07 4.44 -4.35
C LEU A 114 13.55 4.55 -4.53
N SER A 115 13.03 4.22 -5.72
CA SER A 115 11.59 4.24 -5.98
C SER A 115 10.84 3.19 -5.17
N THR A 116 11.43 2.01 -4.95
CA THR A 116 10.86 0.95 -4.09
C THR A 116 10.82 1.36 -2.62
N ILE A 117 11.91 1.92 -2.09
CA ILE A 117 11.96 2.44 -0.70
C ILE A 117 10.95 3.58 -0.52
N ALA A 118 10.86 4.49 -1.48
CA ALA A 118 9.87 5.57 -1.46
C ALA A 118 8.44 5.03 -1.49
N LEU A 119 8.14 4.03 -2.32
CA LEU A 119 6.85 3.36 -2.38
C LEU A 119 6.46 2.75 -1.03
N VAL A 120 7.37 1.98 -0.39
CA VAL A 120 7.14 1.39 0.94
C VAL A 120 6.90 2.46 2.00
N THR A 121 7.72 3.52 1.99
CA THR A 121 7.64 4.61 2.97
C THR A 121 6.32 5.38 2.85
N ILE A 122 5.94 5.76 1.63
CA ILE A 122 4.72 6.51 1.37
C ILE A 122 3.48 5.68 1.66
N THR A 123 3.49 4.40 1.27
CA THR A 123 2.40 3.47 1.57
C THR A 123 2.22 3.30 3.07
N SER A 124 3.32 3.16 3.81
CA SER A 124 3.32 3.07 5.27
C SER A 124 2.77 4.35 5.91
N CYS A 125 3.18 5.53 5.42
CA CYS A 125 2.63 6.81 5.86
C CYS A 125 1.13 6.93 5.57
N ALA A 126 0.68 6.52 4.39
CA ALA A 126 -0.73 6.53 4.01
C ALA A 126 -1.57 5.65 4.95
N VAL A 127 -1.08 4.45 5.25
CA VAL A 127 -1.74 3.53 6.19
C VAL A 127 -1.74 4.08 7.62
N ARG A 128 -0.66 4.74 8.07
CA ARG A 128 -0.64 5.40 9.37
C ARG A 128 -1.67 6.53 9.45
N VAL A 129 -1.76 7.38 8.45
CA VAL A 129 -2.78 8.45 8.38
C VAL A 129 -4.18 7.86 8.38
N TRP A 130 -4.39 6.79 7.62
CA TRP A 130 -5.66 6.05 7.61
C TRP A 130 -6.01 5.52 9.02
N ARG A 131 -5.06 4.89 9.72
CA ARG A 131 -5.26 4.39 11.09
C ARG A 131 -5.62 5.49 12.08
N VAL A 132 -4.90 6.62 12.04
CA VAL A 132 -5.13 7.76 12.94
C VAL A 132 -6.52 8.35 12.72
N GLU A 133 -6.94 8.56 11.48
CA GLU A 133 -8.26 9.13 11.18
C GLU A 133 -9.40 8.21 11.62
N TYR A 134 -9.21 6.90 11.57
CA TYR A 134 -10.20 5.93 12.03
C TYR A 134 -10.23 5.70 13.54
N ALA A 135 -9.11 5.92 14.23
CA ALA A 135 -9.03 5.83 15.68
C ALA A 135 -9.69 7.04 16.36
N GLN A 136 -9.93 8.15 15.64
CA GLN A 136 -10.65 9.30 16.15
C GLN A 136 -12.13 8.91 16.39
N VAL A 137 -12.46 8.65 17.66
CA VAL A 137 -13.84 8.56 18.18
C VAL A 137 -14.61 9.79 17.71
N PRO A 138 -15.90 9.69 17.31
CA PRO A 138 -16.66 10.87 16.90
C PRO A 138 -16.73 11.88 18.05
N THR A 139 -15.87 12.89 18.00
CA THR A 139 -15.79 13.99 18.99
C THR A 139 -16.90 15.02 18.82
N THR A 140 -17.70 14.91 17.75
CA THR A 140 -18.83 15.81 17.50
C THR A 140 -20.12 15.24 18.07
N LEU A 141 -20.90 16.07 18.77
CA LEU A 141 -22.24 15.74 19.29
C LEU A 141 -23.15 15.06 18.25
N ARG A 142 -23.08 15.51 16.99
CA ARG A 142 -23.81 14.88 15.87
C ARG A 142 -23.31 13.47 15.54
N GLY A 143 -22.01 13.22 15.69
CA GLY A 143 -21.41 11.90 15.52
C GLY A 143 -21.87 10.94 16.62
N ILE A 144 -21.86 11.40 17.87
CA ILE A 144 -22.35 10.64 19.03
C ILE A 144 -23.84 10.31 18.87
N GLN A 145 -24.69 11.29 18.53
CA GLN A 145 -26.13 11.07 18.33
C GLN A 145 -26.45 10.08 17.19
N ARG A 146 -25.64 10.07 16.12
CA ARG A 146 -25.81 9.11 15.03
C ARG A 146 -25.39 7.70 15.43
N GLN A 147 -24.37 7.58 16.26
CA GLN A 147 -23.91 6.30 16.78
C GLN A 147 -24.95 5.72 17.76
N GLU A 148 -25.47 6.55 18.66
CA GLU A 148 -26.52 6.17 19.61
C GLU A 148 -27.81 5.71 18.90
N ARG A 149 -28.21 6.38 17.80
CA ARG A 149 -29.35 5.95 16.97
C ARG A 149 -29.12 4.60 16.28
N ARG A 150 -27.88 4.27 15.91
CA ARG A 150 -27.55 2.97 15.30
C ARG A 150 -27.60 1.84 16.32
N GLU A 151 -27.07 2.08 17.51
CA GLU A 151 -27.12 1.13 18.63
C GLU A 151 -28.55 0.85 19.08
N ARG A 152 -29.41 1.88 19.17
CA ARG A 152 -30.83 1.68 19.49
C ARG A 152 -31.57 0.84 18.46
N ARG A 153 -31.25 0.99 17.17
CA ARG A 153 -31.86 0.17 16.11
C ARG A 153 -31.39 -1.29 16.16
N ALA A 154 -30.12 -1.53 16.43
CA ALA A 154 -29.56 -2.88 16.52
C ALA A 154 -30.06 -3.67 17.75
N LYS A 155 -30.53 -3.00 18.80
CA LYS A 155 -31.13 -3.66 19.99
C LYS A 155 -32.61 -4.01 19.81
N HIS A 156 -33.28 -3.47 18.78
CA HIS A 156 -34.70 -3.68 18.53
C HIS A 156 -35.00 -4.53 17.29
N SER A 157 -33.96 -5.06 16.63
CA SER A 157 -34.03 -6.09 15.59
C SER A 157 -33.58 -7.42 16.17
#